data_AF-A0A537QD00-F1
#
_entry.id   AF-A0A537QD00-F1
#
_cell.length_a   1.000
_cell.length_b   1.000
_cell.length_c   1.000
_cell.angle_alpha   90.00
_cell.angle_beta   90.00
_cell.angle_gamma   90.00
#
_symmetry.space_group_name_H-M   'P 1'
#
loop_
_entity.id
_entity.type
_entity.pdbx_description
1 polymer ?
#
loop_
_entity_poly.entity_id
_entity_poly.type
_entity_poly.pdbx_seq_one_letter_code
_entity_poly.pdbx_strand_id
1 'polypeptide(L)'
;MTPEAAEHLDKARQFVNRTRIILAAGVAEDAARDAYLAAFHAARALIAERTSRRVKTHRGVHVQFARLTKDEARLDPELRRFLPHTYDMKAIADYETGPGAVIPPEQVETAIETATRFVECVAELLA
;
A
#
# COMPACT_ATOMS: atom_id res chain seq x y z
N MET A 1 0.41 9.11 -17.62
CA MET A 1 1.15 7.95 -17.10
C MET A 1 2.28 7.51 -18.01
N THR A 2 3.47 7.44 -17.44
CA THR A 2 4.65 6.74 -17.94
C THR A 2 4.47 5.21 -17.88
N PRO A 3 5.20 4.42 -18.69
CA PRO A 3 5.14 2.96 -18.64
C PRO A 3 5.44 2.40 -17.24
N GLU A 4 6.44 2.95 -16.55
CA GLU A 4 6.81 2.51 -15.20
C GLU A 4 5.70 2.79 -14.18
N ALA A 5 5.02 3.94 -14.28
CA ALA A 5 3.88 4.24 -13.42
C ALA A 5 2.73 3.26 -13.66
N ALA A 6 2.44 2.94 -14.93
CA ALA A 6 1.40 1.97 -15.29
C ALA A 6 1.70 0.56 -14.74
N GLU A 7 2.94 0.06 -14.90
CA GLU A 7 3.36 -1.23 -14.36
C GLU A 7 3.17 -1.33 -12.84
N HIS A 8 3.51 -0.25 -12.12
CA HIS A 8 3.32 -0.18 -10.68
C HIS A 8 1.85 -0.09 -10.27
N LEU A 9 1.02 0.66 -11.00
CA LEU A 9 -0.41 0.75 -10.73
C LEU A 9 -1.13 -0.58 -11.00
N ASP A 10 -0.78 -1.27 -12.08
CA ASP A 10 -1.31 -2.60 -12.38
C ASP A 10 -0.90 -3.61 -11.30
N LYS A 11 0.35 -3.53 -10.83
CA LYS A 11 0.80 -4.37 -9.72
C LYS A 11 0.02 -4.08 -8.44
N ALA A 12 -0.25 -2.82 -8.13
CA ALA A 12 -1.06 -2.43 -6.98
C ALA A 12 -2.48 -3.02 -7.04
N ARG A 13 -3.13 -2.96 -8.21
CA ARG A 13 -4.46 -3.56 -8.44
C ARG A 13 -4.45 -5.09 -8.27
N GLN A 14 -3.39 -5.76 -8.74
CA GLN A 14 -3.22 -7.20 -8.53
C GLN A 14 -3.18 -7.53 -7.03
N PHE A 15 -2.46 -6.73 -6.22
CA PHE A 15 -2.42 -6.93 -4.78
C PHE A 15 -3.80 -6.71 -4.14
N VAL A 16 -4.54 -5.63 -4.48
CA VAL A 16 -5.91 -5.42 -3.97
C VAL A 16 -6.84 -6.59 -4.28
N ASN A 17 -6.74 -7.17 -5.48
CA ASN A 17 -7.55 -8.35 -5.80
C ASN A 17 -7.13 -9.57 -4.98
N ARG A 18 -5.82 -9.72 -4.76
CA ARG A 18 -5.25 -10.86 -4.05
C ARG A 18 -5.57 -10.84 -2.55
N THR A 19 -5.60 -9.67 -1.91
CA THR A 19 -5.89 -9.56 -0.47
C THR A 19 -7.23 -10.22 -0.11
N ARG A 20 -8.27 -9.98 -0.92
CA ARG A 20 -9.61 -10.56 -0.70
C ARG A 20 -9.62 -12.08 -0.83
N ILE A 21 -8.89 -12.60 -1.81
CA ILE A 21 -8.78 -14.05 -2.05
C ILE A 21 -8.05 -14.72 -0.88
N ILE A 22 -6.94 -14.14 -0.44
CA ILE A 22 -6.11 -14.66 0.65
C ILE A 22 -6.87 -14.60 1.98
N LEU A 23 -7.59 -13.50 2.25
CA LEU A 23 -8.42 -13.37 3.44
C LEU A 23 -9.52 -14.44 3.46
N ALA A 24 -10.21 -14.66 2.33
CA ALA A 24 -11.23 -15.71 2.20
C ALA A 24 -10.66 -17.12 2.39
N ALA A 25 -9.36 -17.33 2.11
CA ALA A 25 -8.66 -18.58 2.38
C ALA A 25 -8.18 -18.72 3.84
N GLY A 26 -8.42 -17.72 4.70
CA GLY A 26 -8.08 -17.75 6.12
C GLY A 26 -6.64 -17.36 6.45
N VAL A 27 -5.88 -16.79 5.49
CA VAL A 27 -4.47 -16.42 5.69
C VAL A 27 -4.36 -14.91 5.94
N ALA A 28 -4.87 -14.47 7.09
CA ALA A 28 -5.07 -13.05 7.40
C ALA A 28 -3.78 -12.20 7.35
N GLU A 29 -2.64 -12.75 7.79
CA GLU A 29 -1.36 -12.04 7.81
C GLU A 29 -0.84 -11.73 6.39
N ASP A 30 -0.95 -12.70 5.48
CA ASP A 30 -0.61 -12.51 4.06
C ASP A 30 -1.54 -11.48 3.40
N ALA A 31 -2.81 -11.46 3.79
CA ALA A 31 -3.75 -10.45 3.30
C ALA A 31 -3.39 -9.04 3.79
N ALA A 32 -2.97 -8.88 5.05
CA ALA A 32 -2.51 -7.61 5.59
C ALA A 32 -1.21 -7.12 4.92
N ARG A 33 -0.26 -8.04 4.72
CA ARG A 33 0.97 -7.80 3.96
C ARG A 33 0.67 -7.30 2.55
N ASP A 34 -0.29 -7.92 1.88
CA ASP A 34 -0.66 -7.56 0.52
C ASP A 34 -1.39 -6.22 0.45
N ALA A 35 -2.17 -5.86 1.47
CA ALA A 35 -2.78 -4.54 1.57
C ALA A 35 -1.70 -3.44 1.64
N TYR A 36 -0.65 -3.65 2.44
CA TYR A 36 0.52 -2.77 2.43
C TYR A 36 1.18 -2.70 1.06
N LEU A 37 1.44 -3.86 0.41
CA LEU A 37 2.11 -3.90 -0.89
C LEU A 37 1.30 -3.24 -2.00
N ALA A 38 -0.04 -3.32 -1.95
CA ALA A 38 -0.92 -2.59 -2.86
C ALA A 38 -0.65 -1.07 -2.80
N ALA A 39 -0.77 -0.48 -1.61
CA ALA A 39 -0.51 0.95 -1.43
C ALA A 39 0.95 1.33 -1.74
N PHE A 40 1.91 0.46 -1.39
CA PHE A 40 3.32 0.68 -1.69
C PHE A 40 3.58 0.78 -3.20
N HIS A 41 2.98 -0.11 -3.99
CA HIS A 41 3.11 -0.07 -5.44
C HIS A 41 2.38 1.13 -6.06
N ALA A 42 1.19 1.50 -5.55
CA ALA A 42 0.53 2.72 -5.98
C ALA A 42 1.38 3.97 -5.68
N ALA A 43 1.96 4.07 -4.49
CA ALA A 43 2.87 5.17 -4.15
C ALA A 43 4.09 5.22 -5.09
N ARG A 44 4.67 4.08 -5.45
CA ARG A 44 5.75 4.01 -6.45
C ARG A 44 5.30 4.49 -7.83
N ALA A 45 4.08 4.17 -8.26
CA ALA A 45 3.52 4.67 -9.51
C ALA A 45 3.48 6.21 -9.53
N LEU A 46 2.95 6.82 -8.47
CA LEU A 46 2.88 8.28 -8.35
C LEU A 46 4.28 8.93 -8.33
N ILE A 47 5.22 8.32 -7.61
CA ILE A 47 6.60 8.81 -7.53
C ILE A 47 7.29 8.74 -8.90
N ALA A 48 7.15 7.61 -9.60
CA ALA A 48 7.71 7.43 -10.93
C ALA A 48 7.14 8.49 -11.89
N GLU A 49 5.82 8.70 -11.89
CA GLU A 49 5.17 9.70 -12.75
C GLU A 49 5.66 11.12 -12.48
N ARG A 50 5.72 11.53 -11.20
CA ARG A 50 5.98 12.93 -10.84
C ARG A 50 7.46 13.30 -10.82
N THR A 51 8.37 12.31 -10.81
CA THR A 51 9.80 12.59 -10.58
C THR A 51 10.75 11.86 -11.52
N SER A 52 10.27 10.86 -12.27
CA SER A 52 11.11 9.96 -13.07
C SER A 52 12.22 9.27 -12.26
N ARG A 53 12.05 9.11 -10.94
CA ARG A 53 13.03 8.48 -10.04
C ARG A 53 12.53 7.14 -9.52
N ARG A 54 13.47 6.18 -9.46
CA ARG A 54 13.31 4.89 -8.78
C ARG A 54 13.75 4.98 -7.33
N VAL A 55 12.80 4.88 -6.41
CA VAL A 55 13.08 4.82 -4.97
C VAL A 55 13.22 3.36 -4.54
N LYS A 56 14.34 3.03 -3.88
CA LYS A 56 14.75 1.63 -3.63
C LYS A 56 14.34 1.07 -2.27
N THR A 57 13.91 1.91 -1.33
CA THR A 57 13.61 1.49 0.05
C THR A 57 12.18 1.81 0.43
N HIS A 58 11.61 0.99 1.34
CA HIS A 58 10.26 1.21 1.87
C HIS A 58 10.12 2.60 2.50
N ARG A 59 11.02 2.94 3.42
CA ARG A 59 11.09 4.26 4.04
C ARG A 59 11.26 5.39 3.03
N GLY A 60 12.05 5.17 1.98
CA GLY A 60 12.23 6.16 0.92
C GLY A 60 10.93 6.44 0.17
N VAL A 61 10.17 5.40 -0.16
CA VAL A 61 8.86 5.54 -0.83
C VAL A 61 7.89 6.30 0.07
N HIS A 62 7.84 5.97 1.38
CA HIS A 62 6.98 6.66 2.35
C HIS A 62 7.26 8.17 2.39
N VAL A 63 8.53 8.54 2.59
CA VAL A 63 8.96 9.94 2.67
C VAL A 63 8.68 10.69 1.37
N GLN A 64 8.99 10.06 0.24
CA GLN A 64 8.82 10.69 -1.06
C GLN A 64 7.33 10.86 -1.42
N PHE A 65 6.50 9.87 -1.14
CA PHE A 65 5.05 9.95 -1.34
C PHE A 65 4.48 11.11 -0.50
N ALA A 66 4.73 11.10 0.81
CA ALA A 66 4.27 12.15 1.72
C ALA A 66 4.69 13.56 1.26
N ARG A 67 5.92 13.71 0.75
CA ARG A 67 6.39 14.99 0.20
C ARG A 67 5.61 15.42 -1.04
N LEU A 68 5.35 14.49 -1.96
CA LEU A 68 4.65 14.77 -3.22
C LEU A 68 3.16 15.03 -3.03
N THR A 69 2.58 14.57 -1.93
CA THR A 69 1.14 14.63 -1.67
C THR A 69 0.76 15.51 -0.48
N LYS A 70 1.70 16.29 0.06
CA LYS A 70 1.48 17.11 1.27
C LYS A 70 0.29 18.07 1.15
N ASP A 71 0.07 18.62 -0.05
CA ASP A 71 -0.99 19.59 -0.36
C ASP A 71 -2.14 18.95 -1.15
N GLU A 72 -2.15 17.63 -1.33
CA GLU A 72 -3.19 16.93 -2.10
C GLU A 72 -4.43 16.72 -1.23
N ALA A 73 -5.51 17.46 -1.54
CA ALA A 73 -6.75 17.44 -0.78
C ALA A 73 -7.52 16.11 -0.89
N ARG A 74 -7.34 15.35 -1.99
CA ARG A 74 -7.97 14.03 -2.17
C ARG A 74 -7.43 12.95 -1.23
N LEU A 75 -6.21 13.13 -0.72
CA LEU A 75 -5.62 12.23 0.25
C LEU A 75 -6.04 12.66 1.66
N ASP A 76 -7.07 12.01 2.18
CA ASP A 76 -7.51 12.20 3.55
C ASP A 76 -6.41 11.80 4.57
N PRO A 77 -6.55 12.17 5.86
CA PRO A 77 -5.55 11.87 6.88
C PRO A 77 -5.24 10.38 7.06
N GLU A 78 -6.21 9.50 6.79
CA GLU A 78 -6.05 8.06 6.90
C GLU A 78 -5.14 7.53 5.79
N LEU A 79 -5.42 7.90 4.54
CA LEU A 79 -4.60 7.52 3.38
C LEU A 79 -3.16 8.05 3.52
N ARG A 80 -2.98 9.27 4.03
CA ARG A 80 -1.63 9.84 4.26
C ARG A 80 -0.81 9.06 5.28
N ARG A 81 -1.47 8.46 6.27
CA ARG A 81 -0.84 7.69 7.36
C ARG A 81 -0.72 6.20 7.05
N PHE A 82 -1.44 5.71 6.05
CA PHE A 82 -1.54 4.29 5.74
C PHE A 82 -0.19 3.60 5.60
N LEU A 83 0.69 4.11 4.73
CA LEU A 83 2.00 3.50 4.44
C LEU A 83 2.91 3.32 5.68
N PRO A 84 3.15 4.35 6.52
CA PRO A 84 3.95 4.15 7.72
C PRO A 84 3.26 3.28 8.78
N HIS A 85 1.91 3.29 8.88
CA HIS A 85 1.21 2.52 9.92
C HIS A 85 1.05 1.04 9.56
N THR A 86 0.94 0.71 8.27
CA THR A 86 0.73 -0.69 7.82
C THR A 86 2.03 -1.41 7.46
N TYR A 87 3.18 -0.72 7.53
CA TYR A 87 4.48 -1.39 7.36
C TYR A 87 4.73 -2.45 8.43
N ASP A 88 4.30 -2.20 9.66
CA ASP A 88 4.45 -3.16 10.76
C ASP A 88 3.66 -4.44 10.51
N MET A 89 2.48 -4.36 9.87
CA MET A 89 1.73 -5.55 9.45
C MET A 89 2.51 -6.41 8.45
N LYS A 90 3.15 -5.77 7.46
CA LYS A 90 4.06 -6.48 6.55
C LYS A 90 5.22 -7.11 7.34
N ALA A 91 5.83 -6.36 8.25
CA ALA A 91 6.99 -6.85 9.01
C ALA A 91 6.62 -8.07 9.86
N ILE A 92 5.46 -8.02 10.52
CA ILE A 92 4.88 -9.14 11.27
C ILE A 92 4.72 -10.36 10.38
N ALA A 93 4.01 -10.22 9.26
CA ALA A 93 3.75 -11.32 8.33
C ALA A 93 5.02 -11.92 7.70
N ASP A 94 6.05 -11.10 7.42
CA ASP A 94 7.26 -11.58 6.75
C ASP A 94 8.31 -12.18 7.71
N TYR A 95 8.37 -11.71 8.96
CA TYR A 95 9.56 -11.95 9.80
C TYR A 95 9.27 -12.29 11.26
N GLU A 96 8.18 -11.79 11.84
CA GLU A 96 7.94 -11.97 13.27
C GLU A 96 7.47 -13.40 13.57
N THR A 97 7.79 -13.89 14.75
CA THR A 97 7.46 -15.26 15.17
C THR A 97 6.97 -15.29 16.61
N GLY A 98 6.20 -16.32 16.94
CA GLY A 98 5.68 -16.54 18.29
C GLY A 98 4.29 -15.94 18.54
N PRO A 99 3.74 -16.15 19.74
CA PRO A 99 2.32 -15.91 20.03
C PRO A 99 1.89 -14.45 20.00
N GLY A 100 2.82 -13.50 19.99
CA GLY A 100 2.54 -12.07 19.86
C GLY A 100 2.58 -11.54 18.43
N ALA A 101 3.02 -12.34 17.46
CA ALA A 101 3.15 -11.96 16.06
C ALA A 101 1.82 -12.18 15.32
N VAL A 102 0.74 -11.60 15.81
CA VAL A 102 -0.62 -11.80 15.26
C VAL A 102 -1.21 -10.45 14.90
N ILE A 103 -1.80 -10.36 13.72
CA ILE A 103 -2.56 -9.18 13.28
C ILE A 103 -4.04 -9.44 13.53
N PRO A 104 -4.73 -8.61 14.33
CA PRO A 104 -6.16 -8.80 14.60
C PRO A 104 -6.99 -8.76 13.30
N PRO A 105 -7.97 -9.65 13.11
CA PRO A 105 -8.77 -9.73 11.88
C PRO A 105 -9.39 -8.39 11.46
N GLU A 106 -9.91 -7.61 12.42
CA GLU A 106 -10.50 -6.30 12.18
C GLU A 106 -9.48 -5.29 11.62
N GLN A 107 -8.21 -5.42 11.99
CA GLN A 107 -7.15 -4.60 11.43
C GLN A 107 -6.81 -5.01 10.00
N VAL A 108 -6.91 -6.30 9.68
CA VAL A 108 -6.70 -6.81 8.31
C VAL A 108 -7.78 -6.28 7.37
N GLU A 109 -9.05 -6.38 7.77
CA GLU A 109 -10.18 -5.88 6.98
C GLU A 109 -10.06 -4.37 6.74
N THR A 110 -9.82 -3.60 7.80
CA THR A 110 -9.57 -2.15 7.70
C THR A 110 -8.40 -1.85 6.76
N ALA A 111 -7.29 -2.60 6.86
CA ALA A 111 -6.14 -2.39 5.99
C ALA A 111 -6.47 -2.64 4.51
N ILE A 112 -7.28 -3.65 4.20
CA ILE A 112 -7.70 -3.97 2.83
C ILE A 112 -8.60 -2.86 2.26
N GLU A 113 -9.56 -2.37 3.04
CA GLU A 113 -10.43 -1.28 2.64
C GLU A 113 -9.63 0.00 2.37
N THR A 114 -8.74 0.38 3.28
CA THR A 114 -7.92 1.58 3.15
C THR A 114 -6.89 1.44 2.02
N ALA A 115 -6.32 0.25 1.80
CA ALA A 115 -5.47 -0.02 0.64
C ALA A 115 -6.24 0.12 -0.69
N THR A 116 -7.48 -0.37 -0.74
CA THR A 116 -8.35 -0.22 -1.93
C THR A 116 -8.56 1.25 -2.26
N ARG A 117 -9.01 2.04 -1.27
CA ARG A 117 -9.19 3.50 -1.40
C ARG A 117 -7.89 4.21 -1.79
N PHE A 118 -6.76 3.79 -1.23
CA PHE A 118 -5.45 4.35 -1.55
C PHE A 118 -5.10 4.14 -3.03
N VAL A 119 -5.28 2.92 -3.55
CA VAL A 119 -4.97 2.58 -4.94
C VAL A 119 -5.90 3.34 -5.90
N GLU A 120 -7.18 3.46 -5.57
CA GLU A 120 -8.16 4.23 -6.35
C GLU A 120 -7.80 5.72 -6.38
N CYS A 121 -7.53 6.32 -5.23
CA CYS A 121 -7.12 7.73 -5.13
C CYS A 121 -5.85 8.00 -5.95
N VAL A 122 -4.85 7.11 -5.88
CA VAL A 122 -3.63 7.24 -6.70
C VAL A 122 -3.92 7.06 -8.18
N ALA A 123 -4.82 6.15 -8.57
CA ALA A 123 -5.22 6.00 -9.96
C ALA A 123 -5.85 7.30 -10.50
N GLU A 124 -6.72 7.96 -9.72
CA GLU A 124 -7.31 9.26 -10.06
C GLU A 124 -6.30 10.40 -10.10
N LEU A 125 -5.22 10.31 -9.32
CA LEU A 125 -4.10 11.27 -9.36
C LEU A 125 -3.21 11.11 -10.59
N LEU A 126 -3.31 9.97 -11.28
CA LEU A 126 -2.50 9.58 -12.43
C LEU A 126 -3.26 9.64 -13.77
N ALA A 127 -4.59 9.79 -13.71
CA ALA A 127 -5.46 10.05 -14.85
C ALA A 127 -5.29 11.48 -15.36
#